data_AF-A0A1V4HNF6-F1
#
_entry.id   AF-A0A1V4HNF6-F1
#
_cell.length_a   1.000
_cell.length_b   1.000
_cell.length_c   1.000
_cell.angle_alpha   90.00
_cell.angle_beta   90.00
_cell.angle_gamma   90.00
#
_symmetry.space_group_name_H-M   'P 1'
#
loop_
_entity.id
_entity.type
_entity.pdbx_description
1 polymer ?
#
loop_
_entity_poly.entity_id
_entity_poly.type
_entity_poly.pdbx_seq_one_letter_code
_entity_poly.pdbx_strand_id
1 'polypeptide(L)'
;MPHVQENSVRIVHHKGVHSVITQFATIHQLTNRESEIIGLIAMNGYSNKEIADHCNISEKTVKVHIDKIMVKAGTRSMRKLLATIICNSV
;
A
#
# COMPACT_ATOMS: atom_id res chain seq x y z
N MET A 1 -28.89 -27.65 8.93
CA MET A 1 -27.64 -27.00 8.50
C MET A 1 -27.47 -27.20 7.01
N PRO A 2 -27.51 -26.14 6.18
CA PRO A 2 -27.05 -26.24 4.81
C PRO A 2 -25.64 -25.63 4.69
N HIS A 3 -24.71 -26.48 4.25
CA HIS A 3 -23.53 -26.06 3.49
C HIS A 3 -24.03 -25.41 2.20
N VAL A 4 -23.68 -24.15 1.94
CA VAL A 4 -23.92 -23.49 0.64
C VAL A 4 -22.70 -22.63 0.27
N GLN A 5 -21.95 -23.20 -0.68
CA GLN A 5 -21.22 -22.61 -1.80
C GLN A 5 -20.15 -21.52 -1.58
N GLU A 6 -18.93 -21.93 -1.92
CA GLU A 6 -17.88 -21.20 -2.65
C GLU A 6 -18.30 -19.84 -3.19
N ASN A 7 -17.86 -18.78 -2.52
CA ASN A 7 -17.90 -17.45 -3.09
C ASN A 7 -16.57 -17.16 -3.80
N SER A 8 -16.41 -17.81 -4.96
CA SER A 8 -15.38 -17.56 -5.98
C SER A 8 -15.66 -16.26 -6.73
N VAL A 9 -15.96 -15.17 -6.01
CA VAL A 9 -16.33 -13.89 -6.61
C VAL A 9 -15.21 -12.87 -6.37
N ARG A 10 -14.48 -12.60 -7.46
CA ARG A 10 -13.51 -11.50 -7.71
C ARG A 10 -12.01 -11.82 -7.63
N ILE A 11 -11.57 -12.92 -8.24
CA ILE A 11 -10.23 -12.98 -8.83
C ILE A 11 -10.33 -12.43 -10.26
N VAL A 12 -10.45 -11.12 -10.40
CA VAL A 12 -10.31 -10.44 -11.71
C VAL A 12 -9.47 -9.18 -11.50
N HIS A 13 -8.21 -9.25 -11.98
CA HIS A 13 -7.31 -8.14 -12.31
C HIS A 13 -6.58 -7.33 -11.21
N HIS A 14 -5.92 -7.98 -10.22
CA HIS A 14 -4.92 -7.29 -9.37
C HIS A 14 -3.49 -7.27 -9.94
N LYS A 15 -3.20 -7.94 -11.07
CA LYS A 15 -1.83 -8.05 -11.60
C LYS A 15 -1.22 -6.70 -12.01
N GLY A 16 -2.02 -5.75 -12.49
CA GLY A 16 -1.54 -4.42 -12.86
C GLY A 16 -1.12 -3.60 -11.64
N VAL A 17 -2.03 -3.37 -10.70
CA VAL A 17 -1.79 -2.49 -9.54
C VAL A 17 -0.66 -3.01 -8.63
N HIS A 18 -0.57 -4.33 -8.42
CA HIS A 18 0.53 -4.90 -7.64
C HIS A 18 1.90 -4.70 -8.33
N SER A 19 1.93 -4.75 -9.67
CA SER A 19 3.14 -4.46 -10.46
C SER A 19 3.58 -3.01 -10.28
N VAL A 20 2.63 -2.07 -10.24
CA VAL A 20 2.91 -0.64 -10.09
C VAL A 20 3.50 -0.32 -8.71
N ILE A 21 2.92 -0.89 -7.64
CA ILE A 21 3.43 -0.69 -6.27
C ILE A 21 4.84 -1.28 -6.12
N THR A 22 5.07 -2.47 -6.69
CA THR A 22 6.39 -3.12 -6.67
C THR A 22 7.43 -2.30 -7.45
N GLN A 23 7.05 -1.74 -8.60
CA GLN A 23 7.91 -0.87 -9.40
C GLN A 23 8.24 0.42 -8.64
N PHE A 24 7.23 1.07 -8.06
CA PHE A 24 7.41 2.26 -7.22
C PHE A 24 8.36 1.98 -6.05
N ALA A 25 8.14 0.87 -5.35
CA ALA A 25 8.99 0.44 -4.24
C ALA A 25 10.45 0.25 -4.67
N THR A 26 10.68 -0.31 -5.86
CA THR A 26 12.01 -0.53 -6.42
C THR A 26 12.68 0.80 -6.79
N ILE A 27 12.00 1.67 -7.53
CA ILE A 27 12.52 3.00 -7.94
C ILE A 27 12.93 3.84 -6.73
N HIS A 28 12.09 3.84 -5.69
CA HIS A 28 12.31 4.64 -4.48
C HIS A 28 13.04 3.89 -3.36
N GLN A 29 13.55 2.68 -3.62
CA GLN A 29 14.32 1.88 -2.67
C GLN A 29 13.61 1.75 -1.31
N LEU A 30 12.32 1.45 -1.35
CA LEU A 30 11.54 1.18 -0.16
C LEU A 30 11.99 -0.13 0.49
N THR A 31 12.04 -0.13 1.82
CA THR A 31 12.23 -1.36 2.58
C THR A 31 10.99 -2.24 2.45
N ASN A 32 11.12 -3.54 2.74
CA ASN A 32 9.98 -4.48 2.73
C ASN A 32 8.78 -3.94 3.54
N ARG A 33 9.07 -3.34 4.70
CA ARG A 33 8.03 -2.78 5.57
C ARG A 33 7.35 -1.54 4.99
N GLU A 34 8.13 -0.68 4.36
CA GLU A 34 7.59 0.51 3.68
C GLU A 34 6.74 0.12 2.46
N SER A 35 7.17 -0.90 1.71
CA SER A 35 6.43 -1.47 0.58
C SER A 35 5.09 -2.10 1.00
N GLU A 36 5.08 -2.79 2.13
CA GLU A 36 3.85 -3.34 2.71
C GLU A 36 2.88 -2.22 3.12
N ILE A 37 3.38 -1.22 3.85
CA ILE A 37 2.56 -0.08 4.31
C ILE A 37 1.98 0.69 3.12
N ILE A 38 2.77 0.99 2.09
CA ILE A 38 2.25 1.72 0.93
C ILE A 38 1.23 0.88 0.14
N GLY A 39 1.40 -0.44 0.09
CA GLY A 39 0.42 -1.36 -0.48
C GLY A 39 -0.92 -1.32 0.26
N LEU A 40 -0.90 -1.39 1.60
CA LEU A 40 -2.11 -1.31 2.43
C LEU A 40 -2.83 0.05 2.26
N ILE A 41 -2.08 1.15 2.12
CA ILE A 41 -2.67 2.47 1.85
C ILE A 41 -3.30 2.50 0.46
N ALA A 42 -2.53 2.15 -0.58
CA ALA A 42 -2.92 2.37 -1.96
C ALA A 42 -4.00 1.39 -2.46
N MET A 43 -4.00 0.15 -1.96
CA MET A 43 -4.94 -0.88 -2.40
C MET A 43 -6.20 -0.93 -1.54
N ASN A 44 -6.06 -0.78 -0.22
CA ASN A 44 -7.18 -0.95 0.72
C ASN A 44 -7.72 0.38 1.25
N GLY A 45 -6.96 1.47 1.15
CA GLY A 45 -7.37 2.76 1.72
C GLY A 45 -7.35 2.76 3.25
N TYR A 46 -6.57 1.88 3.87
CA TYR A 46 -6.55 1.75 5.32
C TYR A 46 -6.05 3.01 6.02
N SER A 47 -6.68 3.31 7.15
CA SER A 47 -6.24 4.32 8.10
C SER A 47 -4.96 3.90 8.82
N ASN A 48 -4.27 4.86 9.44
CA ASN A 48 -3.07 4.56 10.23
C ASN A 48 -3.32 3.54 11.35
N LYS A 49 -4.54 3.53 11.91
CA LYS A 49 -4.96 2.58 12.94
C LYS A 49 -5.12 1.18 12.37
N GLU A 50 -5.84 1.03 11.25
CA GLU A 50 -5.99 -0.28 10.59
C GLU A 50 -4.65 -0.83 10.10
N ILE A 51 -3.78 0.03 9.57
CA ILE A 51 -2.42 -0.36 9.20
C ILE A 51 -1.64 -0.81 10.44
N ALA A 52 -1.71 -0.07 11.54
CA ALA A 52 -1.07 -0.42 12.80
C ALA A 52 -1.50 -1.80 13.31
N ASP A 53 -2.80 -2.09 13.27
CA ASP A 53 -3.38 -3.38 13.64
C ASP A 53 -2.90 -4.51 12.71
N HIS A 54 -2.95 -4.29 11.39
CA HIS A 54 -2.45 -5.25 10.38
C HIS A 54 -0.97 -5.55 10.54
N CYS A 55 -0.20 -4.52 10.88
CA CYS A 55 1.25 -4.56 10.99
C CYS A 55 1.72 -4.99 12.39
N ASN A 56 0.83 -5.05 13.39
CA ASN A 56 1.18 -5.23 14.81
C ASN A 56 2.25 -4.22 15.30
N ILE A 57 2.04 -2.93 15.01
CA ILE A 57 2.91 -1.81 15.44
C ILE A 57 2.03 -0.64 15.92
N SER A 58 2.64 0.39 16.51
CA SER A 58 1.88 1.60 16.90
C SER A 58 1.54 2.48 15.70
N GLU A 59 0.42 3.23 15.78
CA GLU A 59 0.08 4.28 14.79
C GLU A 59 1.21 5.30 14.62
N LYS A 60 1.94 5.61 15.70
CA LYS A 60 3.10 6.49 15.66
C LYS A 60 4.20 5.90 14.77
N THR A 61 4.45 4.60 14.88
CA THR A 61 5.41 3.88 14.04
C THR A 61 4.96 3.88 12.57
N VAL A 62 3.66 3.69 12.30
CA VAL A 62 3.11 3.81 10.94
C VAL A 62 3.40 5.20 10.34
N LYS A 63 3.13 6.27 11.09
CA LYS A 63 3.43 7.64 10.64
C LYS A 63 4.92 7.84 10.32
N VAL A 64 5.81 7.30 11.15
CA VAL A 64 7.26 7.35 10.88
C VAL A 64 7.62 6.63 9.57
N HIS A 65 7.02 5.48 9.28
CA HIS A 65 7.22 4.81 7.99
C HIS A 65 6.67 5.62 6.83
N ILE A 66 5.48 6.20 6.96
CA ILE A 66 4.88 7.08 5.94
C ILE A 66 5.79 8.28 5.65
N ASP A 67 6.34 8.92 6.68
CA ASP A 67 7.26 10.05 6.51
C ASP A 67 8.53 9.63 5.76
N LYS A 68 9.10 8.46 6.09
CA LYS A 68 10.26 7.92 5.36
C LYS A 68 9.94 7.61 3.91
N ILE A 69 8.77 7.03 3.62
CA ILE A 69 8.30 6.78 2.25
C ILE A 69 8.19 8.10 1.48
N MET A 70 7.57 9.12 2.09
CA MET A 70 7.42 10.44 1.49
C MET A 70 8.78 11.09 1.18
N VAL A 71 9.73 11.00 2.09
CA VAL A 71 11.12 11.47 1.88
C VAL A 71 11.77 10.74 0.70
N LYS A 72 11.69 9.41 0.64
CA LYS A 72 12.23 8.60 -0.47
C LYS A 72 11.54 8.89 -1.81
N ALA A 73 10.26 9.22 -1.77
CA ALA A 73 9.48 9.62 -2.93
C ALA A 73 9.64 11.10 -3.34
N GLY A 74 10.40 11.89 -2.57
CA GLY A 74 10.61 13.31 -2.85
C GLY A 74 9.33 14.16 -2.73
N THR A 75 8.36 13.73 -1.92
CA THR A 75 7.08 14.41 -1.72
C THR A 75 6.79 14.61 -0.24
N ARG A 76 5.89 15.54 0.08
CA ARG A 76 5.35 15.73 1.45
C ARG A 76 3.82 15.66 1.47
N SER A 77 3.22 15.22 0.36
CA SER A 77 1.77 15.15 0.18
C SER A 77 1.39 13.72 -0.14
N MET A 78 0.53 13.14 0.72
CA MET A 78 -0.04 11.82 0.49
C MET A 78 -0.79 11.74 -0.85
N ARG A 79 -1.55 12.80 -1.19
CA ARG A 79 -2.24 12.87 -2.49
C ARG A 79 -1.25 12.79 -3.66
N LYS A 80 -0.14 13.53 -3.58
CA LYS A 80 0.90 13.50 -4.62
C LYS A 80 1.61 12.14 -4.64
N LEU A 81 1.88 11.54 -3.49
CA LEU A 81 2.46 10.20 -3.36
C LEU A 81 1.62 9.16 -4.10
N LEU A 82 0.31 9.13 -3.84
CA LEU A 82 -0.62 8.20 -4.49
C LEU A 82 -0.73 8.46 -6.00
N ALA A 83 -0.75 9.73 -6.43
CA ALA A 83 -0.74 10.07 -7.85
C ALA A 83 0.55 9.60 -8.54
N THR A 84 1.71 9.79 -7.92
CA THR A 84 3.01 9.33 -8.45
C THR A 84 3.05 7.81 -8.60
N ILE A 85 2.47 7.06 -7.67
CA ILE A 85 2.34 5.60 -7.80
C ILE A 85 1.57 5.27 -9.07
N ILE A 86 0.39 5.86 -9.28
CA ILE A 86 -0.45 5.57 -10.46
C ILE A 86 0.25 6.00 -11.76
N CYS A 87 0.86 7.19 -11.78
CA CYS A 87 1.47 7.76 -12.99
C CYS A 87 2.78 7.08 -13.42
N ASN A 88 3.52 6.40 -12.54
CA ASN A 88 4.70 5.62 -12.91
C ASN A 88 4.38 4.33 -13.71
N SER A 89 3.14 4.14 -14.13
CA SER A 89 2.65 2.99 -14.90
C SER A 89 2.53 3.28 -16.41
N VAL A 90 2.94 4.46 -16.88
CA VAL A 90 2.80 4.92 -18.26
C VAL A 90 4.16 5.26 -18.86
#